data_AF-A0A3B8JYL9-F1
#
_entry.id   AF-A0A3B8JYL9-F1
#
_cell.length_a   1.000
_cell.length_b   1.000
_cell.length_c   1.000
_cell.angle_alpha   90.00
_cell.angle_beta   90.00
_cell.angle_gamma   90.00
#
_symmetry.space_group_name_H-M   'P 1'
#
loop_
_entity.id
_entity.type
_entity.pdbx_description
1 polymer ?
#
loop_
_entity_poly.entity_id
_entity_poly.type
_entity_poly.pdbx_seq_one_letter_code
_entity_poly.pdbx_strand_id
1 'polypeptide(L)' 'MKMLSTTYAIIGSGPAALFAAEAIRKRDAEGKLLMFGAEGYPPYSRPLTSYYLAGLVPKE' A
#
# COMPACT_ATOMS: atom_id res chain seq x y z
N MET A 1 -17.52 -10.37 -19.55
CA MET A 1 -16.22 -9.73 -19.24
C MET A 1 -15.39 -10.72 -18.46
N LYS A 2 -14.21 -11.13 -18.96
CA LYS A 2 -13.39 -12.15 -18.29
C LYS A 2 -12.66 -11.46 -17.12
N MET A 3 -13.03 -11.78 -15.88
CA MET A 3 -12.26 -11.32 -14.73
C MET A 3 -10.87 -11.96 -14.83
N LEU A 4 -9.85 -11.12 -14.95
CA LEU A 4 -8.49 -11.56 -14.73
C LEU A 4 -8.40 -11.99 -13.25
N SER A 5 -7.78 -13.12 -12.98
CA SER A 5 -7.46 -13.54 -11.61
C SER A 5 -5.96 -13.76 -11.57
N THR A 6 -5.23 -12.66 -11.67
CA THR A 6 -3.77 -12.67 -11.57
C THR A 6 -3.38 -12.66 -10.10
N THR A 7 -2.27 -13.31 -9.77
CA THR A 7 -1.67 -13.22 -8.43
C THR A 7 -0.49 -12.26 -8.48
N TYR A 8 -0.55 -11.18 -7.70
CA TYR A 8 0.45 -10.12 -7.63
C TYR A 8 1.23 -10.22 -6.32
N ALA A 9 2.56 -10.08 -6.41
CA ALA A 9 3.44 -9.89 -5.28
C ALA A 9 4.09 -8.50 -5.39
N ILE A 10 3.91 -7.65 -4.38
CA ILE A 10 4.55 -6.34 -4.28
C ILE A 10 5.64 -6.44 -3.21
N ILE A 11 6.88 -6.12 -3.58
CA ILE A 11 8.00 -6.02 -2.64
C ILE A 11 8.20 -4.56 -2.27
N GLY A 12 8.02 -4.24 -0.99
CA GLY A 12 8.04 -2.89 -0.44
C GLY A 12 6.66 -2.41 0.02
N SER A 13 6.67 -1.49 0.99
CA SER A 13 5.47 -0.90 1.63
C SER A 13 5.45 0.65 1.54
N GLY A 14 6.21 1.23 0.61
CA GLY A 14 6.28 2.68 0.40
C GLY A 14 5.21 3.22 -0.55
N PRO A 15 5.29 4.52 -0.92
CA PRO A 15 4.33 5.18 -1.80
C PRO A 15 4.14 4.45 -3.14
N ALA A 16 5.23 3.98 -3.76
CA ALA A 16 5.17 3.24 -5.01
C ALA A 16 4.35 1.93 -4.88
N ALA A 17 4.51 1.21 -3.76
CA ALA A 17 3.78 -0.02 -3.50
C ALA A 17 2.28 0.26 -3.28
N LEU A 18 1.95 1.33 -2.54
CA LEU A 18 0.56 1.77 -2.33
C LEU A 18 -0.12 2.10 -3.66
N PHE A 19 0.50 2.96 -4.48
CA PHE A 19 -0.08 3.34 -5.78
C PHE A 19 -0.14 2.17 -6.77
N ALA A 20 0.82 1.24 -6.74
CA ALA A 20 0.76 0.02 -7.53
C ALA A 20 -0.44 -0.85 -7.12
N ALA A 21 -0.66 -1.03 -5.82
CA ALA A 21 -1.81 -1.78 -5.32
C ALA A 21 -3.15 -1.12 -5.72
N GLU A 22 -3.26 0.20 -5.59
CA GLU A 22 -4.45 0.94 -6.06
C GLU A 22 -4.69 0.76 -7.57
N ALA A 23 -3.64 0.87 -8.38
CA ALA A 23 -3.74 0.72 -9.82
C ALA A 23 -4.17 -0.70 -10.22
N ILE A 24 -3.65 -1.73 -9.53
CA ILE A 24 -4.09 -3.12 -9.69
C ILE A 24 -5.57 -3.22 -9.33
N ARG A 25 -6.01 -2.72 -8.18
CA ARG A 25 -7.41 -2.84 -7.73
C ARG A 25 -8.41 -2.17 -8.66
N LYS A 26 -8.01 -1.07 -9.32
CA LYS A 26 -8.84 -0.41 -10.35
C LYS A 26 -8.99 -1.24 -11.64
N ARG A 27 -8.06 -2.15 -11.94
CA ARG A 27 -8.03 -2.96 -13.17
C ARG A 27 -8.41 -4.43 -12.96
N ASP A 28 -8.16 -4.92 -11.76
CA ASP A 28 -8.30 -6.31 -11.32
C ASP A 28 -8.72 -6.31 -9.84
N ALA A 29 -10.03 -6.20 -9.62
CA ALA A 29 -10.62 -6.14 -8.29
C ALA A 29 -10.47 -7.48 -7.54
N GLU A 30 -10.57 -8.61 -8.24
CA GLU A 30 -10.62 -9.96 -7.66
C GLU A 30 -9.25 -10.67 -7.64
N GLY A 31 -8.25 -10.16 -8.35
CA GLY A 31 -6.89 -10.70 -8.35
C GLY A 31 -6.29 -10.75 -6.95
N LYS A 32 -5.58 -11.83 -6.62
CA LYS A 32 -4.90 -11.96 -5.32
C LYS A 32 -3.71 -11.00 -5.29
N LEU A 33 -3.59 -10.18 -4.25
CA LEU A 33 -2.48 -9.25 -4.07
C LEU A 33 -1.90 -9.42 -2.68
N LEU A 34 -0.60 -9.67 -2.62
CA LEU A 34 0.15 -9.72 -1.37
C LEU A 34 1.29 -8.71 -1.42
N MET A 35 1.44 -7.94 -0.34
CA MET A 35 2.50 -6.93 -0.18
C MET A 35 3.45 -7.38 0.93
N PHE A 36 4.75 -7.34 0.63
CA PHE A 36 5.81 -7.70 1.56
C PHE A 36 6.55 -6.43 1.98
N GLY A 37 6.32 -5.99 3.22
CA GLY A 37 7.07 -4.91 3.86
C GLY A 37 8.33 -5.44 4.56
N ALA A 38 9.32 -4.58 4.74
CA ALA A 38 10.48 -4.87 5.60
C ALA A 38 10.17 -4.67 7.10
N GLU A 39 9.06 -3.98 7.39
CA GLU A 39 8.65 -3.59 8.72
C GLU A 39 7.46 -4.46 9.17
N GLY A 40 7.37 -4.75 10.47
CA GLY A 40 6.33 -5.62 11.07
C GLY A 40 4.98 -4.93 11.30
N TYR A 41 4.76 -3.77 10.70
CA TYR A 41 3.56 -2.97 10.84
C TYR A 41 3.02 -2.52 9.47
N PRO A 42 1.74 -2.11 9.38
CA PRO A 42 1.14 -1.69 8.12
C PRO A 42 1.89 -0.51 7.46
N PRO A 43 1.81 -0.36 6.12
CA PRO A 43 2.28 0.84 5.43
C PRO A 43 1.74 2.12 6.06
N TYR A 44 2.58 3.14 6.18
CA TYR A 44 2.26 4.44 6.80
C TYR A 44 3.01 5.57 6.08
N SER A 45 2.56 6.82 6.23
CA SER A 45 3.27 7.97 5.67
C SER A 45 4.48 8.37 6.50
N ARG A 46 5.62 7.73 6.23
CA ARG A 46 6.93 8.07 6.86
C ARG A 46 7.24 9.57 6.80
N PRO A 47 7.01 10.30 5.68
CA PRO A 47 7.25 11.74 5.62
C PRO A 47 6.45 12.57 6.64
N LEU A 48 5.28 12.10 7.07
CA LEU A 48 4.43 12.80 8.03
C LEU A 48 4.78 12.50 9.50
N THR A 49 5.74 11.60 9.75
CA THR A 49 6.10 11.21 11.13
C THR A 49 6.54 12.41 11.96
N SER A 50 7.31 13.34 11.40
CA SER A 50 7.73 14.56 12.10
C SER A 50 6.55 15.49 12.42
N TYR A 51 5.57 15.59 11.53
CA TYR A 51 4.36 16.39 11.73
C TYR A 51 3.48 15.79 12.83
N TYR A 52 3.37 14.45 12.88
CA TYR A 52 2.66 13.76 13.95
C TYR A 52 3.31 14.03 15.31
N LEU A 53 4.65 13.91 15.39
CA LEU A 53 5.40 14.21 16.63
C LEU A 53 5.27 15.68 17.06
N ALA A 54 5.12 16.59 16.10
CA ALA A 54 4.86 18.01 16.37
C ALA A 54 3.38 18.32 16.71
N GLY A 55 2.50 17.32 16.75
CA GLY A 55 1.07 17.50 17.02
C GLY A 55 0.30 18.19 15.89
N LEU A 56 0.87 18.27 14.68
CA LEU A 56 0.28 18.97 13.54
C LEU A 56 -0.71 18.11 12.74
N VAL A 57 -0.63 16.79 12.88
CA VAL A 57 -1.52 15.82 12.23
C VAL A 57 -1.89 14.70 13.22
N PRO A 58 -3.08 14.09 13.10
CA PRO A 58 -3.42 12.91 13.89
C PRO A 58 -2.56 11.70 13.47
N LYS A 59 -2.53 10.68 14.33
CA LYS A 59 -2.00 9.37 13.95
C LYS A 59 -2.89 8.75 12.87
N GLU A 60 -2.28 8.19 11.83
CA GLU A 60 -2.95 7.37 10.81
C GLU A 60 -3.64 6.13 11.41
#